data_AF-A0A2V5SHR2-F1
#
_entry.id   AF-A0A2V5SHR2-F1
#
_cell.length_a   1.000
_cell.length_b   1.000
_cell.length_c   1.000
_cell.angle_alpha   90.00
_cell.angle_beta   90.00
_cell.angle_gamma   90.00
#
_symmetry.space_group_name_H-M   'P 1'
#
loop_
_entity.id
_entity.type
_entity.pdbx_description
1 polymer ?
#
loop_
_entity_poly.entity_id
_entity_poly.type
_entity_poly.pdbx_seq_one_letter_code
_entity_poly.pdbx_strand_id
1 'polypeptide(L)'
;MGEKKFGTLVEKVAASSIRTVVPGIAGAAILTGTLGQISIGATIPISATEANRIGRRIWINECGGTVSGLTSWNAGENFASLGIGHFIWYPRGQRGPFEESFPKLVGFVSARGARLPEFLVSGHDIACPWNSRTEFLRDQDSPKMKQLRAFLVDTIDLQTQFLIARLEAALPKMLAQASAAERDNVQRKFDRLVSSPSGCYALVDYVNFKGEGTLATERYQGQGWGLLQVLGNMRDADSQSALDEFVTSAKTVLRRRVANSPPERGESRWLPGWLARVDGYRAR
;
A
#
# COMPACT_ATOMS: atom_id res chain seq x y z
N MET A 1 -53.94 31.70 24.50
CA MET A 1 -53.04 31.57 25.68
C MET A 1 -53.53 30.37 26.46
N GLY A 2 -52.69 29.35 26.70
CA GLY A 2 -53.13 28.01 27.12
C GLY A 2 -53.73 27.90 28.53
N GLU A 3 -54.58 26.90 28.72
CA GLU A 3 -55.41 26.70 29.92
C GLU A 3 -54.76 25.87 31.05
N LYS A 4 -55.54 25.68 32.12
CA LYS A 4 -55.15 25.27 33.47
C LYS A 4 -55.47 23.80 33.81
N LYS A 5 -54.62 23.24 34.69
CA LYS A 5 -54.95 22.41 35.89
C LYS A 5 -55.39 20.93 35.76
N PHE A 6 -54.63 20.10 36.49
CA PHE A 6 -55.03 19.07 37.49
C PHE A 6 -56.00 17.92 37.15
N GLY A 7 -55.67 16.72 37.63
CA GLY A 7 -56.67 15.70 37.99
C GLY A 7 -56.16 14.26 38.01
N THR A 8 -55.98 13.66 39.19
CA THR A 8 -55.78 12.22 39.41
C THR A 8 -57.12 11.47 39.43
N LEU A 9 -57.17 10.23 38.92
CA LEU A 9 -57.98 9.12 39.48
C LEU A 9 -57.70 7.77 38.81
N VAL A 10 -58.13 6.69 39.48
CA VAL A 10 -57.94 5.27 39.14
C VAL A 10 -59.32 4.59 39.17
N GLU A 11 -59.63 3.69 38.21
CA GLU A 11 -60.55 2.52 38.26
C GLU A 11 -60.84 2.03 36.80
N LYS A 12 -61.34 0.82 36.44
CA LYS A 12 -61.24 -0.59 36.94
C LYS A 12 -62.08 -1.52 35.98
N VAL A 13 -62.00 -2.86 36.12
CA VAL A 13 -62.89 -3.93 35.51
C VAL A 13 -62.66 -4.19 33.99
N ALA A 14 -62.13 -5.33 33.52
CA ALA A 14 -62.69 -6.70 33.31
C ALA A 14 -63.78 -6.80 32.21
N ALA A 15 -63.95 -7.87 31.41
CA ALA A 15 -63.37 -9.23 31.39
C ALA A 15 -62.75 -9.54 29.97
N SER A 16 -62.60 -10.75 29.37
CA SER A 16 -63.09 -12.13 29.62
C SER A 16 -62.13 -13.21 29.03
N SER A 17 -62.63 -14.38 28.58
CA SER A 17 -61.86 -15.51 28.00
C SER A 17 -62.65 -16.28 26.91
N ILE A 18 -62.08 -17.41 26.40
CA ILE A 18 -62.62 -18.43 25.42
C ILE A 18 -62.02 -18.27 24.00
N ARG A 19 -61.44 -19.26 23.29
CA ARG A 19 -61.01 -20.67 23.56
C ARG A 19 -59.92 -21.11 22.54
N THR A 20 -59.05 -22.05 22.94
CA THR A 20 -58.44 -23.23 22.24
C THR A 20 -58.43 -23.32 20.68
N VAL A 21 -57.42 -23.82 19.93
CA VAL A 21 -56.56 -25.04 20.08
C VAL A 21 -55.18 -24.94 19.34
N VAL A 22 -54.19 -25.70 19.85
CA VAL A 22 -52.85 -26.19 19.36
C VAL A 22 -52.87 -26.79 17.91
N PRO A 23 -51.76 -27.05 17.14
CA PRO A 23 -50.29 -27.01 17.37
C PRO A 23 -49.54 -25.97 16.50
N GLY A 24 -48.22 -25.73 16.58
CA GLY A 24 -47.11 -26.57 17.03
C GLY A 24 -46.28 -27.07 15.83
N ILE A 25 -45.49 -26.18 15.21
CA ILE A 25 -44.50 -26.51 14.17
C ILE A 25 -43.12 -26.00 14.63
N ALA A 26 -42.15 -26.91 14.69
CA ALA A 26 -40.76 -26.57 14.99
C ALA A 26 -40.10 -25.89 13.78
N GLY A 27 -40.11 -24.55 13.77
CA GLY A 27 -39.34 -23.77 12.81
C GLY A 27 -37.86 -23.75 13.21
N ALA A 28 -37.06 -24.65 12.63
CA ALA A 28 -35.61 -24.59 12.76
C ALA A 28 -35.09 -23.29 12.13
N ALA A 29 -34.66 -22.34 12.96
CA ALA A 29 -34.01 -21.13 12.48
C ALA A 29 -32.64 -21.47 11.89
N ILE A 30 -32.59 -21.68 10.58
CA ILE A 30 -31.33 -21.81 9.84
C ILE A 30 -30.65 -20.44 9.89
N LEU A 31 -29.78 -20.27 10.88
CA LEU A 31 -28.75 -19.23 10.89
C LEU A 31 -27.81 -19.50 9.71
N THR A 32 -28.17 -18.95 8.53
CA THR A 32 -27.27 -18.87 7.39
C THR A 32 -26.15 -17.90 7.74
N GLY A 33 -25.14 -18.41 8.47
CA GLY A 33 -23.90 -17.71 8.70
C GLY A 33 -23.30 -17.36 7.35
N THR A 34 -23.20 -16.06 7.06
CA THR A 34 -22.44 -15.57 5.91
C THR A 34 -20.99 -15.98 6.11
N LEU A 35 -20.58 -17.06 5.45
CA LEU A 35 -19.18 -17.41 5.28
C LEU A 35 -18.51 -16.24 4.55
N GLY A 36 -17.85 -15.37 5.32
CA GLY A 36 -17.01 -14.33 4.77
C GLY A 36 -16.00 -14.98 3.84
N GLN A 37 -15.99 -14.59 2.57
CA GLN A 37 -15.02 -15.10 1.62
C GLN A 37 -13.63 -14.79 2.16
N ILE A 38 -12.90 -15.83 2.56
CA ILE A 38 -11.49 -15.72 2.87
C ILE A 38 -10.83 -15.41 1.52
N SER A 39 -10.49 -14.15 1.29
CA SER A 39 -9.69 -13.75 0.14
C SER A 39 -8.35 -14.46 0.23
N ILE A 40 -8.22 -15.56 -0.51
CA ILE A 40 -6.95 -16.22 -0.75
C ILE A 40 -6.08 -15.17 -1.44
N GLY A 41 -5.06 -14.67 -0.73
CA GLY A 41 -4.15 -13.68 -1.28
C GLY A 41 -3.51 -14.22 -2.55
N ALA A 42 -3.55 -13.46 -3.63
CA ALA A 42 -2.96 -13.87 -4.90
C ALA A 42 -1.44 -13.94 -4.73
N THR A 43 -0.90 -15.15 -4.58
CA THR A 43 0.54 -15.38 -4.59
C THR A 43 1.06 -15.14 -6.00
N ILE A 44 1.99 -14.20 -6.16
CA ILE A 44 2.58 -13.86 -7.45
C ILE A 44 3.64 -14.92 -7.78
N PRO A 45 3.47 -15.71 -8.87
CA PRO A 45 4.40 -16.78 -9.21
C PRO A 45 5.67 -16.19 -9.84
N ILE A 46 6.67 -15.91 -8.99
CA ILE A 46 7.93 -15.29 -9.40
C ILE A 46 9.14 -16.17 -9.08
N SER A 47 10.03 -16.35 -10.07
CA SER A 47 11.29 -17.08 -9.86
C SER A 47 12.29 -16.24 -9.05
N ALA A 48 13.21 -16.90 -8.33
CA ALA A 48 14.29 -16.21 -7.61
C ALA A 48 15.16 -15.35 -8.56
N THR A 49 15.38 -15.78 -9.80
CA THR A 49 16.08 -15.01 -10.83
C THR A 49 15.32 -13.73 -11.20
N GLU A 50 14.00 -13.80 -11.36
CA GLU A 50 13.20 -12.62 -11.68
C GLU A 50 13.07 -11.68 -10.47
N ALA A 51 12.88 -12.19 -9.26
CA ALA A 51 12.93 -11.38 -8.04
C ALA A 51 14.28 -10.63 -7.96
N ASN A 52 15.41 -11.32 -8.14
CA ASN A 52 16.73 -10.68 -8.18
C ASN A 52 16.87 -9.61 -9.28
N ARG A 53 16.17 -9.74 -10.42
CA ARG A 53 16.10 -8.72 -11.47
C ARG A 53 15.27 -7.51 -11.02
N ILE A 54 14.10 -7.73 -10.41
CA ILE A 54 13.25 -6.68 -9.82
C ILE A 54 14.05 -5.87 -8.80
N GLY A 55 14.69 -6.55 -7.83
CA GLY A 55 15.45 -5.91 -6.76
C GLY A 55 16.55 -4.98 -7.25
N ARG A 56 17.35 -5.43 -8.24
CA ARG A 56 18.40 -4.59 -8.86
C ARG A 56 17.82 -3.37 -9.56
N ARG A 57 16.71 -3.51 -10.30
CA ARG A 57 16.09 -2.39 -11.01
C ARG A 57 15.52 -1.35 -10.05
N ILE A 58 14.88 -1.80 -8.97
CA ILE A 58 14.38 -0.94 -7.90
C ILE A 58 15.56 -0.23 -7.20
N TRP A 59 16.65 -0.95 -6.89
CA TRP A 59 17.87 -0.35 -6.31
C TRP A 59 18.50 0.71 -7.22
N ILE A 60 18.48 0.51 -8.55
CA ILE A 60 18.91 1.51 -9.53
C ILE A 60 17.99 2.74 -9.53
N ASN A 61 16.67 2.55 -9.52
CA ASN A 61 15.69 3.64 -9.58
C ASN A 61 15.70 4.52 -8.31
N GLU A 62 15.80 3.91 -7.13
CA GLU A 62 15.73 4.60 -5.85
C GLU A 62 17.11 5.12 -5.41
N CYS A 63 18.14 4.27 -5.45
CA CYS A 63 19.44 4.55 -4.83
C CYS A 63 20.59 4.75 -5.85
N GLY A 64 20.29 4.83 -7.15
CA GLY A 64 21.29 4.85 -8.21
C GLY A 64 22.14 3.57 -8.31
N GLY A 65 21.71 2.47 -7.68
CA GLY A 65 22.50 1.23 -7.57
C GLY A 65 23.70 1.35 -6.63
N THR A 66 23.72 2.35 -5.75
CA THR A 66 24.84 2.62 -4.83
C THR A 66 24.53 2.16 -3.40
N VAL A 67 25.57 1.78 -2.66
CA VAL A 67 25.46 1.40 -1.23
C VAL A 67 25.18 2.62 -0.34
N SER A 68 25.69 3.80 -0.70
CA SER A 68 25.38 5.05 0.00
C SER A 68 23.91 5.47 -0.18
N GLY A 69 23.36 5.30 -1.39
CA GLY A 69 21.96 5.60 -1.70
C GLY A 69 20.94 4.74 -0.95
N LEU A 70 21.34 3.59 -0.39
CA LEU A 70 20.48 2.78 0.50
C LEU A 70 20.12 3.50 1.81
N THR A 71 20.71 4.66 2.09
CA THR A 71 20.47 5.45 3.30
C THR A 71 20.33 6.92 2.93
N SER A 72 19.12 7.46 2.97
CA SER A 72 18.88 8.88 2.67
C SER A 72 17.92 9.53 3.67
N TRP A 73 17.95 10.86 3.72
CA TRP A 73 17.01 11.69 4.48
C TRP A 73 16.94 13.04 3.76
N ASN A 74 15.85 13.36 3.07
CA ASN A 74 15.80 14.55 2.24
C ASN A 74 15.55 15.81 3.07
N ALA A 75 15.93 16.97 2.52
CA ALA A 75 15.61 18.24 3.15
C ALA A 75 14.08 18.46 3.13
N GLY A 76 13.49 18.76 4.28
CA GLY A 76 12.03 18.91 4.45
C GLY A 76 11.30 17.65 4.92
N GLU A 77 11.97 16.49 5.00
CA GLU A 77 11.40 15.26 5.56
C GLU A 77 11.73 15.10 7.05
N ASN A 78 10.83 14.47 7.82
CA ASN A 78 11.04 14.13 9.24
C ASN A 78 11.29 12.62 9.47
N PHE A 79 11.79 11.92 8.46
CA PHE A 79 12.06 10.48 8.48
C PHE A 79 13.31 10.14 7.64
N ALA A 80 13.94 9.01 7.95
CA ALA A 80 14.93 8.40 7.08
C ALA A 80 14.25 7.48 6.05
N SER A 81 14.85 7.39 4.87
CA SER A 81 14.44 6.52 3.76
C SER A 81 15.54 5.48 3.53
N LEU A 82 15.20 4.20 3.72
CA LEU A 82 16.20 3.12 3.82
C LEU A 82 15.96 1.98 2.82
N GLY A 83 17.04 1.32 2.41
CA GLY A 83 17.00 0.13 1.56
C GLY A 83 16.53 0.41 0.13
N ILE A 84 16.44 -0.65 -0.67
CA ILE A 84 16.10 -0.53 -2.11
C ILE A 84 14.71 0.05 -2.33
N GLY A 85 13.78 -0.13 -1.38
CA GLY A 85 12.42 0.38 -1.46
C GLY A 85 12.23 1.79 -0.89
N HIS A 86 13.29 2.46 -0.39
CA HIS A 86 13.17 3.71 0.38
C HIS A 86 12.12 3.61 1.50
N PHE A 87 12.22 2.54 2.28
CA PHE A 87 11.36 2.25 3.42
C PHE A 87 11.50 3.34 4.48
N ILE A 88 10.36 3.93 4.84
CA ILE A 88 10.27 5.06 5.76
C ILE A 88 10.50 4.60 7.20
N TRP A 89 11.35 5.34 7.93
CA TRP A 89 11.63 5.14 9.36
C TRP A 89 11.57 6.47 10.12
N TYR A 90 10.63 6.60 11.06
CA TYR A 90 10.46 7.80 11.88
C TYR A 90 11.31 7.73 13.16
N PRO A 91 11.78 8.88 13.66
CA PRO A 91 12.31 9.01 15.02
C PRO A 91 11.31 8.59 16.09
N ARG A 92 11.82 8.25 17.28
CA ARG A 92 11.00 7.92 18.44
C ARG A 92 10.03 9.07 18.77
N GLY A 93 8.76 8.75 18.95
CA GLY A 93 7.71 9.73 19.23
C GLY A 93 7.28 10.61 18.04
N GLN A 94 7.92 10.46 16.87
CA GLN A 94 7.54 11.18 15.66
C GLN A 94 6.71 10.29 14.72
N ARG A 95 5.80 10.93 13.98
CA ARG A 95 5.02 10.33 12.88
C ARG A 95 4.89 11.37 11.77
N GLY A 96 4.40 10.94 10.62
CA GLY A 96 4.11 11.82 9.48
C GLY A 96 2.91 11.34 8.69
N PRO A 97 2.61 11.98 7.55
CA PRO A 97 1.46 11.64 6.71
C PRO A 97 1.65 10.35 5.90
N PHE A 98 2.84 9.73 5.95
CA PHE A 98 3.20 8.55 5.17
C PHE A 98 3.29 7.30 6.05
N GLU A 99 3.09 6.13 5.44
CA GLU A 99 3.15 4.84 6.14
C GLU A 99 4.59 4.45 6.50
N GLU A 100 4.86 4.29 7.79
CA GLU A 100 6.12 3.76 8.28
C GLU A 100 6.29 2.28 7.86
N SER A 101 7.39 1.97 7.18
CA SER A 101 7.58 0.69 6.48
C SER A 101 8.90 0.00 6.79
N PHE A 102 9.93 0.71 7.28
CA PHE A 102 11.20 0.07 7.64
C PHE A 102 11.10 -0.92 8.82
N PRO A 103 10.38 -0.64 9.93
CA PRO A 103 10.19 -1.65 10.99
C PRO A 103 9.44 -2.90 10.49
N LYS A 104 8.55 -2.75 9.50
CA LYS A 104 7.84 -3.87 8.86
C LYS A 104 8.78 -4.73 8.02
N LEU A 105 9.72 -4.11 7.28
CA LEU A 105 10.80 -4.82 6.61
C LEU A 105 11.65 -5.59 7.62
N VAL A 106 12.10 -4.95 8.71
CA VAL A 106 12.95 -5.60 9.72
C VAL A 106 12.26 -6.84 10.31
N GLY A 107 10.97 -6.75 10.64
CA GLY A 107 10.17 -7.91 11.06
C GLY A 107 10.09 -9.02 10.00
N PHE A 108 9.85 -8.66 8.73
CA PHE A 108 9.79 -9.61 7.61
C PHE A 108 11.11 -10.34 7.34
N VAL A 109 12.23 -9.63 7.48
CA VAL A 109 13.60 -10.10 7.30
C VAL A 109 14.03 -10.98 8.48
N SER A 110 13.73 -10.55 9.71
CA SER A 110 13.96 -11.32 10.94
C SER A 110 13.22 -12.66 10.95
N ALA A 111 11.94 -12.65 10.56
CA ALA A 111 11.13 -13.86 10.44
C ALA A 111 11.63 -14.87 9.38
N ARG A 112 12.62 -14.49 8.55
CA ARG A 112 13.30 -15.35 7.57
C ARG A 112 14.73 -15.74 7.98
N GLY A 113 15.09 -15.51 9.24
CA GLY A 113 16.37 -15.95 9.83
C GLY A 113 17.58 -15.10 9.46
N ALA A 114 17.40 -13.95 8.82
CA ALA A 114 18.50 -13.04 8.54
C ALA A 114 19.03 -12.38 9.82
N ARG A 115 20.35 -12.22 9.90
CA ARG A 115 21.02 -11.62 11.06
C ARG A 115 20.78 -10.11 11.08
N LEU A 116 20.18 -9.61 12.16
CA LEU A 116 19.99 -8.17 12.37
C LEU A 116 21.21 -7.55 13.05
N PRO A 117 21.60 -6.31 12.70
CA PRO A 117 22.40 -5.44 13.56
C PRO A 117 21.77 -5.31 14.95
N GLU A 118 22.60 -5.23 16.00
CA GLU A 118 22.15 -5.24 17.41
C GLU A 118 21.06 -4.19 17.72
N PHE A 119 21.20 -2.97 17.20
CA PHE A 119 20.23 -1.88 17.38
C PHE A 119 18.89 -2.10 16.64
N LEU A 120 18.76 -3.16 15.84
CA LEU A 120 17.52 -3.60 15.19
C LEU A 120 16.93 -4.87 15.84
N VAL A 121 17.55 -5.45 16.88
CA VAL A 121 17.07 -6.70 17.53
C VAL A 121 15.82 -6.47 18.40
N SER A 122 15.51 -5.23 18.76
CA SER A 122 14.48 -4.87 19.76
C SER A 122 13.02 -4.80 19.24
N GLY A 123 12.52 -5.88 18.64
CA GLY A 123 11.08 -6.14 18.49
C GLY A 123 10.25 -5.10 17.72
N HIS A 124 9.03 -4.80 18.18
CA HIS A 124 8.08 -3.94 17.44
C HIS A 124 8.28 -2.42 17.63
N ASP A 125 9.17 -1.98 18.53
CA ASP A 125 9.42 -0.56 18.83
C ASP A 125 10.83 -0.11 18.37
N ILE A 126 11.23 -0.62 17.20
CA ILE A 126 12.43 -0.21 16.47
C ILE A 126 12.17 1.18 15.88
N ALA A 127 12.44 2.22 16.67
CA ALA A 127 12.43 3.61 16.24
C ALA A 127 13.77 4.02 15.60
N CYS A 128 13.75 5.01 14.70
CA CYS A 128 14.99 5.51 14.08
C CYS A 128 15.94 6.05 15.17
N PRO A 129 17.21 5.59 15.22
CA PRO A 129 18.16 5.96 16.28
C PRO A 129 18.72 7.37 16.09
N TRP A 130 18.39 8.04 14.98
CA TRP A 130 18.71 9.43 14.69
C TRP A 130 17.45 10.27 14.81
N ASN A 131 17.48 11.31 15.65
CA ASN A 131 16.32 12.16 15.94
C ASN A 131 16.13 13.29 14.92
N SER A 132 17.12 13.51 14.06
CA SER A 132 17.10 14.55 13.03
C SER A 132 17.99 14.20 11.84
N ARG A 133 17.69 14.81 10.69
CA ARG A 133 18.53 14.79 9.49
C ARG A 133 19.98 15.20 9.77
N THR A 134 20.20 16.22 10.61
CA THR A 134 21.55 16.70 10.97
C THR A 134 22.36 15.64 11.71
N GLU A 135 21.71 14.86 12.58
CA GLU A 135 22.33 13.75 13.28
C GLU A 135 22.66 12.59 12.33
N PHE A 136 21.68 12.20 11.50
CA PHE A 136 21.84 11.16 10.48
C PHE A 136 22.98 11.47 9.49
N LEU A 137 23.09 12.72 9.05
CA LEU A 137 24.15 13.16 8.13
C LEU A 137 25.53 13.20 8.78
N ARG A 138 25.62 13.54 10.07
CA ARG A 138 26.88 13.49 10.83
C ARG A 138 27.38 12.05 10.98
N ASP A 139 26.46 11.12 11.18
CA ASP A 139 26.73 9.70 11.39
C ASP A 139 26.95 8.90 10.09
N GLN A 140 27.02 9.53 8.92
CA GLN A 140 27.13 8.83 7.62
C GLN A 140 28.29 7.84 7.52
N ASP A 141 29.41 8.11 8.21
CA ASP A 141 30.58 7.23 8.26
C ASP A 141 30.75 6.48 9.59
N SER A 142 29.78 6.59 10.49
CA SER A 142 29.78 5.90 11.77
C SER A 142 29.74 4.37 11.60
N PRO A 143 30.25 3.60 12.58
CA PRO A 143 30.08 2.14 12.60
C PRO A 143 28.60 1.71 12.50
N LYS A 144 27.69 2.43 13.15
CA LYS A 144 26.24 2.20 13.12
C LYS A 144 25.67 2.30 11.70
N MET A 145 26.01 3.37 10.97
CA MET A 145 25.55 3.55 9.58
C MET A 145 26.18 2.53 8.63
N LYS A 146 27.45 2.16 8.84
CA LYS A 146 28.13 1.10 8.07
C LYS A 146 27.48 -0.27 8.29
N GLN A 147 27.13 -0.61 9.54
CA GLN A 147 26.36 -1.82 9.85
C GLN A 147 24.96 -1.81 9.23
N LEU A 148 24.26 -0.66 9.25
CA LEU A 148 22.96 -0.51 8.59
C LEU A 148 23.06 -0.76 7.09
N ARG A 149 24.05 -0.16 6.41
CA ARG A 149 24.28 -0.37 4.97
C ARG A 149 24.68 -1.80 4.64
N ALA A 150 25.52 -2.44 5.44
CA ALA A 150 25.86 -3.86 5.27
C ALA A 150 24.60 -4.74 5.34
N PHE A 151 23.79 -4.58 6.39
CA PHE A 151 22.49 -5.26 6.51
C PHE A 151 21.57 -5.01 5.31
N LEU A 152 21.50 -3.77 4.80
CA LEU A 152 20.69 -3.41 3.64
C LEU A 152 21.23 -3.97 2.31
N VAL A 153 22.53 -4.26 2.19
CA VAL A 153 23.11 -4.95 1.03
C VAL A 153 22.89 -6.46 1.13
N ASP A 154 23.15 -7.03 2.31
CA ASP A 154 23.06 -8.47 2.59
C ASP A 154 21.62 -9.02 2.54
N THR A 155 20.62 -8.15 2.43
CA THR A 155 19.18 -8.50 2.44
C THR A 155 18.40 -7.94 1.24
N ILE A 156 19.06 -7.58 0.13
CA ILE A 156 18.40 -7.05 -1.08
C ILE A 156 17.34 -8.02 -1.64
N ASP A 157 17.60 -9.32 -1.57
CA ASP A 157 16.66 -10.37 -1.99
C ASP A 157 15.41 -10.40 -1.09
N LEU A 158 15.58 -10.31 0.23
CA LEU A 158 14.49 -10.26 1.21
C LEU A 158 13.71 -8.95 1.14
N GLN A 159 14.38 -7.82 0.89
CA GLN A 159 13.72 -6.54 0.61
C GLN A 159 12.87 -6.61 -0.66
N THR A 160 13.33 -7.33 -1.68
CA THR A 160 12.55 -7.54 -2.89
C THR A 160 11.33 -8.42 -2.63
N GLN A 161 11.51 -9.54 -1.90
CA GLN A 161 10.39 -10.39 -1.46
C GLN A 161 9.37 -9.60 -0.63
N PHE A 162 9.82 -8.68 0.23
CA PHE A 162 8.95 -7.79 1.00
C PHE A 162 8.15 -6.83 0.11
N LEU A 163 8.77 -6.27 -0.94
CA LEU A 163 8.08 -5.42 -1.92
C LEU A 163 7.05 -6.20 -2.76
N ILE A 164 7.34 -7.46 -3.11
CA ILE A 164 6.39 -8.35 -3.77
C ILE A 164 5.22 -8.69 -2.83
N ALA A 165 5.49 -9.07 -1.58
CA ALA A 165 4.45 -9.33 -0.58
C ALA A 165 3.57 -8.10 -0.29
N ARG A 166 4.14 -6.88 -0.36
CA ARG A 166 3.36 -5.63 -0.32
C ARG A 166 2.43 -5.47 -1.52
N LEU A 167 2.86 -5.86 -2.73
CA LEU A 167 2.02 -5.84 -3.93
C LEU A 167 0.88 -6.87 -3.83
N GLU A 168 1.16 -8.09 -3.36
CA GLU A 168 0.14 -9.12 -3.09
C GLU A 168 -0.91 -8.63 -2.09
N ALA A 169 -0.48 -7.96 -1.01
CA ALA A 169 -1.35 -7.36 -0.01
C ALA A 169 -2.07 -6.08 -0.50
N ALA A 170 -1.57 -5.41 -1.54
CA ALA A 170 -2.21 -4.22 -2.13
C ALA A 170 -3.44 -4.58 -2.96
N LEU A 171 -3.40 -5.68 -3.71
CA LEU A 171 -4.49 -6.11 -4.58
C LEU A 171 -5.87 -6.19 -3.87
N PRO A 172 -6.06 -6.95 -2.77
CA PRO A 172 -7.37 -7.03 -2.12
C PRO A 172 -7.86 -5.68 -1.59
N LYS A 173 -6.96 -4.78 -1.16
CA LYS A 173 -7.32 -3.41 -0.76
C LYS A 173 -7.81 -2.59 -1.96
N MET A 174 -7.13 -2.69 -3.10
CA MET A 174 -7.55 -2.02 -4.34
C MET A 174 -8.93 -2.50 -4.80
N LEU A 175 -9.19 -3.81 -4.77
CA LEU A 175 -10.49 -4.39 -5.13
C LEU A 175 -11.62 -3.97 -4.17
N ALA A 176 -11.32 -3.82 -2.88
CA ALA A 176 -12.28 -3.33 -1.89
C ALA A 176 -12.64 -1.84 -2.09
N GLN A 177 -11.74 -1.05 -2.67
CA GLN A 177 -11.97 0.35 -3.03
C GLN A 177 -12.54 0.56 -4.44
N ALA A 178 -12.41 -0.44 -5.32
CA ALA A 178 -12.99 -0.41 -6.68
C ALA A 178 -14.51 -0.53 -6.64
N SER A 179 -15.19 0.16 -7.56
CA SER A 179 -16.63 -0.03 -7.75
C SER A 179 -16.93 -1.47 -8.21
N ALA A 180 -18.17 -1.93 -8.00
CA ALA A 180 -18.56 -3.29 -8.36
C ALA A 180 -18.37 -3.58 -9.87
N ALA A 181 -18.54 -2.57 -10.74
CA ALA A 181 -18.34 -2.71 -12.19
C ALA A 181 -16.85 -2.72 -12.60
N GLU A 182 -15.98 -2.07 -11.83
CA GLU A 182 -14.54 -1.97 -12.14
C GLU A 182 -13.71 -3.10 -11.54
N ARG A 183 -14.17 -3.72 -10.44
CA ARG A 183 -13.40 -4.69 -9.64
C ARG A 183 -12.81 -5.82 -10.48
N ASP A 184 -13.63 -6.49 -11.27
CA ASP A 184 -13.19 -7.59 -12.12
C ASP A 184 -12.23 -7.11 -13.22
N ASN A 185 -12.39 -5.87 -13.69
CA ASN A 185 -11.50 -5.31 -14.70
C ASN A 185 -10.11 -4.97 -14.11
N VAL A 186 -10.07 -4.41 -12.89
CA VAL A 186 -8.83 -4.18 -12.14
C VAL A 186 -8.10 -5.50 -11.89
N GLN A 187 -8.81 -6.54 -11.45
CA GLN A 187 -8.25 -7.89 -11.25
C GLN A 187 -7.65 -8.45 -12.54
N ARG A 188 -8.42 -8.54 -13.63
CA ARG A 188 -7.93 -9.08 -14.92
C ARG A 188 -6.69 -8.35 -15.44
N LYS A 189 -6.64 -7.03 -15.31
CA LYS A 189 -5.50 -6.22 -15.76
C LYS A 189 -4.26 -6.43 -14.90
N PHE A 190 -4.42 -6.61 -13.59
CA PHE A 190 -3.36 -7.00 -12.68
C PHE A 190 -2.77 -8.36 -13.08
N ASP A 191 -3.62 -9.38 -13.25
CA ASP A 191 -3.18 -10.74 -13.61
C ASP A 191 -2.50 -10.80 -14.99
N ARG A 192 -3.03 -10.04 -15.96
CA ARG A 192 -2.43 -9.86 -17.29
C ARG A 192 -1.04 -9.22 -17.20
N LEU A 193 -0.82 -8.31 -16.25
CA LEU A 193 0.50 -7.71 -16.01
C LEU A 193 1.45 -8.65 -15.29
N VAL A 194 1.01 -9.32 -14.22
CA VAL A 194 1.80 -10.35 -13.51
C VAL A 194 2.30 -11.42 -14.47
N SER A 195 1.46 -11.85 -15.41
CA SER A 195 1.77 -12.85 -16.42
C SER A 195 2.59 -12.32 -17.62
N SER A 196 2.95 -11.04 -17.64
CA SER A 196 3.66 -10.40 -18.76
C SER A 196 5.13 -10.13 -18.45
N PRO A 197 6.04 -10.20 -19.44
CA PRO A 197 7.46 -9.88 -19.24
C PRO A 197 7.66 -8.48 -18.64
N SER A 198 8.36 -8.39 -17.51
CA SER A 198 8.59 -7.15 -16.75
C SER A 198 7.32 -6.48 -16.17
N GLY A 199 6.13 -7.08 -16.30
CA GLY A 199 4.90 -6.50 -15.73
C GLY A 199 4.86 -6.60 -14.20
N CYS A 200 5.31 -7.70 -13.60
CA CYS A 200 5.49 -7.78 -12.14
C CYS A 200 6.45 -6.70 -11.62
N TYR A 201 7.56 -6.43 -12.31
CA TYR A 201 8.46 -5.33 -11.98
C TYR A 201 7.73 -3.98 -12.00
N ALA A 202 6.97 -3.70 -13.07
CA ALA A 202 6.26 -2.44 -13.23
C ALA A 202 5.19 -2.23 -12.14
N LEU A 203 4.48 -3.30 -11.75
CA LEU A 203 3.52 -3.28 -10.64
C LEU A 203 4.19 -2.99 -9.29
N VAL A 204 5.27 -3.71 -8.95
CA VAL A 204 6.01 -3.53 -7.69
C VAL A 204 6.62 -2.12 -7.61
N ASP A 205 7.29 -1.68 -8.68
CA ASP A 205 7.90 -0.35 -8.75
C ASP A 205 6.84 0.76 -8.63
N TYR A 206 5.68 0.64 -9.31
CA TYR A 206 4.65 1.67 -9.24
C TYR A 206 4.00 1.77 -7.85
N VAL A 207 3.78 0.64 -7.15
CA VAL A 207 3.32 0.66 -5.75
C VAL A 207 4.36 1.33 -4.85
N ASN A 208 5.66 1.06 -5.05
CA ASN A 208 6.71 1.72 -4.27
C ASN A 208 6.81 3.23 -4.58
N PHE A 209 6.59 3.62 -5.84
CA PHE A 209 6.81 4.96 -6.37
C PHE A 209 5.62 5.92 -6.21
N LYS A 210 4.39 5.41 -6.24
CA LYS A 210 3.14 6.21 -6.27
C LYS A 210 2.02 5.66 -5.38
N GLY A 211 2.23 4.52 -4.71
CA GLY A 211 1.26 3.93 -3.80
C GLY A 211 0.18 3.10 -4.49
N GLU A 212 -0.64 2.46 -3.66
CA GLU A 212 -1.74 1.56 -4.09
C GLU A 212 -2.90 2.33 -4.74
N GLY A 213 -3.10 3.61 -4.37
CA GLY A 213 -4.23 4.42 -4.82
C GLY A 213 -5.53 4.17 -4.04
N THR A 214 -5.41 3.60 -2.84
CA THR A 214 -6.50 3.21 -1.94
C THR A 214 -6.89 4.32 -0.96
N LEU A 215 -5.99 5.26 -0.67
CA LEU A 215 -6.23 6.34 0.29
C LEU A 215 -7.08 7.48 -0.30
N ALA A 216 -8.01 8.00 0.49
CA ALA A 216 -8.82 9.16 0.12
C ALA A 216 -8.01 10.48 0.09
N THR A 217 -6.98 10.57 0.93
CA THR A 217 -6.04 11.70 1.00
C THR A 217 -5.07 11.79 -0.19
N GLU A 218 -4.90 10.70 -0.94
CA GLU A 218 -4.06 10.63 -2.15
C GLU A 218 -4.86 10.95 -3.42
N ARG A 219 -5.64 12.03 -3.37
CA ARG A 219 -6.55 12.44 -4.44
C ARG A 219 -6.55 13.95 -4.62
N TYR A 220 -6.55 14.40 -5.87
CA TYR A 220 -6.82 15.79 -6.22
C TYR A 220 -8.10 15.86 -7.05
N GLN A 221 -9.08 16.65 -6.62
CA GLN A 221 -10.43 16.72 -7.24
C GLN A 221 -11.10 15.33 -7.32
N GLY A 222 -10.98 14.52 -6.27
CA GLY A 222 -11.47 13.14 -6.21
C GLY A 222 -10.67 12.10 -7.01
N GLN A 223 -9.80 12.55 -7.92
CA GLN A 223 -8.99 11.70 -8.79
C GLN A 223 -7.69 11.27 -8.09
N GLY A 224 -7.52 9.97 -7.90
CA GLY A 224 -6.28 9.36 -7.40
C GLY A 224 -5.23 9.12 -8.49
N TRP A 225 -4.04 8.71 -8.06
CA TRP A 225 -2.85 8.50 -8.90
C TRP A 225 -2.07 7.20 -8.65
N GLY A 226 -2.52 6.36 -7.71
CA GLY A 226 -1.84 5.11 -7.39
C GLY A 226 -2.23 3.97 -8.34
N LEU A 227 -1.73 2.77 -8.05
CA LEU A 227 -1.86 1.60 -8.93
C LEU A 227 -3.32 1.31 -9.34
N LEU A 228 -4.29 1.42 -8.42
CA LEU A 228 -5.72 1.23 -8.71
C LEU A 228 -6.20 2.12 -9.87
N GLN A 229 -5.79 3.39 -9.90
CA GLN A 229 -6.22 4.32 -10.95
C GLN A 229 -5.49 4.09 -12.27
N VAL A 230 -4.28 3.51 -12.26
CA VAL A 230 -3.61 3.06 -13.48
C VAL A 230 -4.31 1.84 -14.05
N LEU A 231 -4.58 0.81 -13.24
CA LEU A 231 -5.29 -0.38 -13.69
C LEU A 231 -6.68 -0.02 -14.23
N GLY A 232 -7.46 0.79 -13.52
CA GLY A 232 -8.78 1.24 -14.00
C GLY A 232 -8.76 2.02 -15.32
N ASN A 233 -7.65 2.68 -15.66
CA ASN A 233 -7.52 3.52 -16.87
C ASN A 233 -6.81 2.81 -18.05
N MET A 234 -6.25 1.60 -17.88
CA MET A 234 -5.77 0.82 -19.03
C MET A 234 -6.94 0.40 -19.92
N ARG A 235 -6.74 0.32 -21.24
CA ARG A 235 -7.79 -0.17 -22.15
C ARG A 235 -7.72 -1.69 -22.28
N ASP A 236 -8.86 -2.27 -22.65
CA ASP A 236 -8.97 -3.69 -23.00
C ASP A 236 -8.65 -3.86 -24.50
N ALA A 237 -7.40 -3.51 -24.85
CA ALA A 237 -6.88 -3.60 -26.22
C ALA A 237 -6.10 -4.91 -26.42
N ASP A 238 -6.62 -5.79 -27.27
CA ASP A 238 -6.03 -7.10 -27.59
C ASP A 238 -4.72 -7.00 -28.38
N SER A 239 -4.52 -5.92 -29.13
CA SER A 239 -3.38 -5.73 -30.04
C SER A 239 -2.13 -5.07 -29.43
N GLN A 240 -2.22 -4.57 -28.19
CA GLN A 240 -1.10 -3.90 -27.50
C GLN A 240 -0.65 -4.71 -26.28
N SER A 241 0.64 -4.68 -25.95
CA SER A 241 1.15 -5.43 -24.80
C SER A 241 0.56 -4.87 -23.49
N ALA A 242 0.37 -5.74 -22.49
CA ALA A 242 -0.15 -5.35 -21.18
C ALA A 242 0.71 -4.23 -20.55
N LEU A 243 2.03 -4.33 -20.72
CA LEU A 243 3.02 -3.36 -20.25
C LEU A 243 2.91 -2.02 -20.97
N ASP A 244 2.66 -2.01 -22.29
CA ASP A 244 2.48 -0.77 -23.06
C ASP A 244 1.21 -0.01 -22.64
N GLU A 245 0.12 -0.73 -22.40
CA GLU A 245 -1.11 -0.13 -21.87
C GLU A 245 -0.91 0.38 -20.45
N PHE A 246 -0.20 -0.36 -19.60
CA PHE A 246 0.13 0.07 -18.24
C PHE A 246 0.95 1.36 -18.23
N VAL A 247 2.01 1.44 -19.04
CA VAL A 247 2.82 2.67 -19.15
C VAL A 247 2.00 3.82 -19.70
N THR A 248 1.19 3.59 -20.74
CA THR A 248 0.33 4.63 -21.33
C THR A 248 -0.68 5.16 -20.32
N SER A 249 -1.30 4.27 -19.54
CA SER A 249 -2.22 4.64 -18.48
C SER A 249 -1.53 5.38 -17.34
N ALA A 250 -0.40 4.87 -16.83
CA ALA A 250 0.38 5.50 -15.76
C ALA A 250 0.79 6.92 -16.13
N LYS A 251 1.25 7.14 -17.38
CA LYS A 251 1.56 8.47 -17.90
C LYS A 251 0.34 9.41 -17.91
N THR A 252 -0.83 8.92 -18.32
CA THR A 252 -2.08 9.68 -18.31
C THR A 252 -2.51 10.06 -16.88
N VAL A 253 -2.46 9.10 -15.96
CA VAL A 253 -2.76 9.30 -14.54
C VAL A 253 -1.82 10.31 -13.89
N LEU A 254 -0.51 10.23 -14.17
CA LEU A 254 0.49 11.18 -13.66
C LEU A 254 0.32 12.60 -14.24
N ARG A 255 -0.03 12.74 -15.52
CA ARG A 255 -0.37 14.06 -16.10
C ARG A 255 -1.62 14.65 -15.47
N ARG A 256 -2.67 13.85 -15.27
CA ARG A 256 -3.91 14.27 -14.58
C ARG A 256 -3.63 14.70 -13.14
N ARG A 257 -2.79 13.97 -12.40
CA ARG A 257 -2.35 14.36 -11.04
C ARG A 257 -1.74 15.76 -11.06
N VAL A 258 -0.80 16.03 -11.96
CA VAL A 258 -0.12 17.33 -12.04
C VAL A 258 -1.07 18.45 -12.45
N ALA A 259 -1.98 18.21 -13.40
CA ALA A 259 -3.00 19.18 -13.82
C ALA A 259 -3.97 19.53 -12.68
N ASN A 260 -4.27 18.57 -11.79
CA ASN A 260 -5.15 18.77 -10.63
C ASN A 260 -4.41 19.23 -9.36
N SER A 261 -3.06 19.25 -9.37
CA SER A 261 -2.25 19.60 -8.19
C SER A 261 -2.44 21.07 -7.80
N PRO A 262 -2.56 21.38 -6.50
CA PRO A 262 -2.43 22.76 -6.02
C PRO A 262 -1.12 23.41 -6.53
N PRO A 263 -1.16 24.63 -7.10
CA PRO A 263 0.01 25.25 -7.73
C PRO A 263 1.21 25.41 -6.79
N GLU A 264 0.97 25.66 -5.51
CA GLU A 264 1.98 25.85 -4.47
C GLU A 264 2.84 24.59 -4.21
N ARG A 265 2.35 23.39 -4.58
CA ARG A 265 3.17 22.17 -4.55
C ARG A 265 4.18 22.12 -5.70
N GLY A 266 3.90 22.79 -6.82
CA GLY A 266 4.76 22.82 -8.00
C GLY A 266 5.11 21.43 -8.54
N GLU A 267 4.14 20.51 -8.60
CA GLU A 267 4.38 19.10 -8.98
C GLU A 267 4.88 18.92 -10.42
N SER A 268 4.63 19.91 -11.30
CA SER A 268 5.09 19.91 -12.69
C SER A 268 6.60 19.71 -12.86
N ARG A 269 7.40 20.16 -11.88
CA ARG A 269 8.87 20.00 -11.88
C ARG A 269 9.31 18.53 -11.86
N TRP A 270 8.49 17.64 -11.30
CA TRP A 270 8.82 16.21 -11.16
C TRP A 270 8.26 15.35 -12.30
N LEU A 271 7.27 15.86 -13.04
CA LEU A 271 6.60 15.12 -14.11
C LEU A 271 7.56 14.53 -15.16
N PRO A 272 8.60 15.24 -15.67
CA PRO A 272 9.52 14.66 -16.66
C PRO A 272 10.22 13.39 -16.14
N GLY A 273 10.71 13.43 -14.89
CA GLY A 273 11.34 12.28 -14.24
C GLY A 273 10.36 11.14 -13.98
N TRP A 274 9.11 11.46 -13.61
CA TRP A 274 8.06 10.46 -13.43
C TRP A 274 7.70 9.76 -14.75
N LEU A 275 7.58 10.50 -15.85
CA LEU A 275 7.30 9.93 -17.17
C LEU A 275 8.48 9.05 -17.66
N ALA A 276 9.72 9.48 -17.41
CA ALA A 276 10.92 8.71 -17.76
C ALA A 276 11.05 7.40 -16.96
N ARG A 277 10.77 7.41 -15.65
CA ARG A 277 10.75 6.19 -14.82
C ARG A 277 9.78 5.15 -15.35
N VAL A 278 8.56 5.58 -15.70
CA VAL A 278 7.52 4.70 -16.24
C VAL A 278 7.87 4.21 -17.66
N ASP A 279 8.47 5.03 -18.53
CA ASP A 279 8.99 4.54 -19.82
C ASP A 279 10.07 3.46 -19.65
N GLY A 280 10.91 3.62 -18.63
CA GLY A 280 11.93 2.65 -18.26
C GLY A 280 11.37 1.24 -18.02
N TYR A 281 10.07 1.07 -17.73
CA TYR A 281 9.47 -0.26 -17.56
C TYR A 281 9.57 -1.15 -18.79
N ARG A 282 9.64 -0.57 -20.00
CA ARG A 282 9.85 -1.30 -21.26
C ARG A 282 11.29 -1.78 -21.48
N ALA A 283 12.27 -1.19 -20.80
CA ALA A 283 13.64 -1.68 -20.85
C ALA A 283 13.71 -3.10 -20.26
N ARG A 284 14.47 -3.99 -20.89
CA ARG A 284 14.58 -5.41 -20.52
C ARG A 284 15.61 -5.65 -19.43
#